data_AF-A0A6A3KBR1-F1
#
_entry.id   AF-A0A6A3KBR1-F1
#
_cell.length_a   1.000
_cell.length_b   1.000
_cell.length_c   1.000
_cell.angle_alpha   90.00
_cell.angle_beta   90.00
_cell.angle_gamma   90.00
#
_symmetry.space_group_name_H-M   'P 1'
#
loop_
_entity.id
_entity.type
_entity.pdbx_description
1 polymer ?
#
loop_
_entity_poly.entity_id
_entity_poly.type
_entity_poly.pdbx_seq_one_letter_code
_entity_poly.pdbx_strand_id
1 'polypeptide(L)'
;MYDALIAEYPVMSEHLKSTAKIFNTPAIETGGVKVIMGSTLSSAEAAALKRFELAQPAGKKRNEREEDYATMLLQGKEKKRKQTPSIAIYMPLVKMVPPTSNTVERPFSQCKLVLTPQRRAMLPANIEQLAFLRVNRI
;
A
#
# COMPACT_ATOMS: atom_id res chain seq x y z
N MET A 1 10.94 15.33 -16.23
CA MET A 1 10.20 15.24 -14.94
C MET A 1 10.77 14.13 -14.07
N TYR A 2 10.94 12.92 -14.60
CA TYR A 2 11.49 11.79 -13.85
C TYR A 2 12.92 12.00 -13.37
N ASP A 3 13.75 12.74 -14.12
CA ASP A 3 15.12 13.05 -13.69
C ASP A 3 15.17 13.89 -12.41
N ALA A 4 14.23 14.82 -12.23
CA ALA A 4 14.11 15.61 -11.00
C ALA A 4 13.65 14.74 -9.82
N LEU A 5 12.71 13.81 -10.06
CA LEU A 5 12.27 12.81 -9.07
C LEU A 5 13.41 11.88 -8.65
N ILE A 6 14.27 11.48 -9.59
CA ILE A 6 15.45 10.66 -9.31
C ILE A 6 16.49 11.46 -8.51
N ALA A 7 16.66 12.74 -8.79
CA ALA A 7 17.53 13.62 -8.02
C ALA A 7 17.06 13.77 -6.57
N GLU A 8 15.75 13.89 -6.35
CA GLU A 8 15.15 14.01 -5.02
C GLU A 8 15.09 12.66 -4.28
N TYR A 9 14.81 11.58 -4.99
CA TYR A 9 14.72 10.21 -4.46
C TYR A 9 15.59 9.24 -5.29
N PRO A 10 16.90 9.15 -4.98
CA PRO A 10 17.84 8.31 -5.75
C PRO A 10 17.44 6.83 -5.83
N VAL A 11 16.73 6.33 -4.82
CA VAL A 11 16.20 4.96 -4.75
C VAL A 11 15.25 4.64 -5.91
N MET A 12 14.54 5.64 -6.45
CA MET A 12 13.61 5.44 -7.57
C MET A 12 14.32 5.18 -8.91
N SER A 13 15.62 5.52 -9.02
CA SER A 13 16.38 5.34 -10.26
C SER A 13 16.39 3.90 -10.77
N GLU A 14 16.43 2.91 -9.89
CA GLU A 14 16.44 1.50 -10.27
C GLU A 14 15.08 1.04 -10.79
N HIS A 15 14.00 1.64 -10.29
CA HIS A 15 12.62 1.31 -10.65
C HIS A 15 12.09 2.09 -11.86
N LEU A 16 12.73 3.19 -12.24
CA LEU A 16 12.33 4.07 -13.35
C LEU A 16 13.14 3.85 -14.64
N LYS A 17 14.16 2.99 -14.63
CA LYS A 17 14.91 2.64 -15.84
C LYS A 17 13.99 2.00 -16.88
N SER A 18 14.30 2.21 -18.16
CA SER A 18 13.58 1.57 -19.27
C SER A 18 13.62 0.03 -19.23
N THR A 19 14.64 -0.53 -18.56
CA THR A 19 14.83 -1.98 -18.36
C THR A 19 14.42 -2.44 -16.95
N ALA A 20 13.80 -1.56 -16.14
CA ALA A 20 13.41 -1.92 -14.79
C ALA A 20 12.39 -3.07 -14.82
N LYS A 21 12.62 -4.06 -13.94
CA LYS A 21 11.65 -5.14 -13.75
C LYS A 21 10.38 -4.54 -13.15
N ILE A 22 9.25 -4.77 -13.81
CA ILE A 22 7.94 -4.42 -13.25
C ILE A 22 7.74 -5.29 -12.00
N PHE A 23 7.83 -4.66 -10.83
CA PHE A 23 7.61 -5.33 -9.56
C PHE A 23 6.11 -5.54 -9.35
N ASN A 24 5.61 -6.69 -9.80
CA ASN A 24 4.29 -7.18 -9.41
C ASN A 24 4.45 -8.03 -8.15
N THR A 25 3.88 -7.57 -7.04
CA THR A 25 3.85 -8.33 -5.78
C THR A 25 2.40 -8.59 -5.40
N PRO A 26 1.79 -9.69 -5.88
CA PRO A 26 0.36 -9.91 -5.76
C PRO A 26 -0.14 -9.85 -4.32
N ALA A 27 0.64 -10.35 -3.35
CA ALA A 27 0.27 -10.35 -1.93
C ALA A 27 0.19 -8.95 -1.32
N ILE A 28 1.00 -7.99 -1.79
CA ILE A 28 0.92 -6.58 -1.35
C ILE A 28 -0.30 -5.91 -1.97
N GLU A 29 -0.56 -6.15 -3.26
CA GLU A 29 -1.67 -5.57 -4.00
C GLU A 29 -3.02 -6.06 -3.45
N THR A 30 -3.22 -7.39 -3.37
CA THR A 30 -4.45 -7.97 -2.82
C THR A 30 -4.62 -7.65 -1.34
N GLY A 31 -3.52 -7.66 -0.59
CA GLY A 31 -3.52 -7.26 0.81
C GLY A 31 -3.97 -5.81 0.99
N GLY A 32 -3.41 -4.88 0.22
CA GLY A 32 -3.75 -3.46 0.29
C GLY A 32 -5.23 -3.20 0.01
N VAL A 33 -5.77 -3.84 -1.03
CA VAL A 33 -7.21 -3.78 -1.35
C VAL A 33 -8.05 -4.32 -0.20
N LYS A 34 -7.67 -5.44 0.41
CA LYS A 34 -8.37 -6.01 1.57
C LYS A 34 -8.32 -5.08 2.79
N VAL A 35 -7.19 -4.40 3.03
CA VAL A 35 -7.08 -3.39 4.10
C VAL A 35 -8.01 -2.20 3.85
N ILE A 36 -8.08 -1.71 2.61
CA ILE A 36 -8.99 -0.62 2.21
C ILE A 36 -10.45 -1.04 2.41
N MET A 37 -10.79 -2.27 2.03
CA MET A 37 -12.13 -2.84 2.17
C MET A 37 -12.47 -3.34 3.58
N GLY A 38 -11.53 -3.33 4.52
CA GLY A 38 -11.73 -3.86 5.88
C GLY A 38 -11.90 -5.39 5.95
N SER A 39 -11.37 -6.13 4.97
CA SER A 39 -11.46 -7.59 4.86
C SER A 39 -10.34 -8.32 5.61
N THR A 40 -10.51 -9.62 5.82
CA THR A 40 -9.50 -10.47 6.47
C THR A 40 -8.31 -10.77 5.56
N LEU A 41 -7.10 -10.64 6.11
CA LEU A 41 -5.85 -10.91 5.39
C LEU A 41 -5.42 -12.37 5.55
N SER A 42 -4.87 -12.94 4.49
CA SER A 42 -4.12 -14.20 4.53
C SER A 42 -2.78 -14.01 5.26
N SER A 43 -2.20 -15.09 5.78
CA SER A 43 -0.87 -15.06 6.42
C SER A 43 0.21 -14.48 5.50
N ALA A 44 0.16 -14.80 4.19
CA ALA A 44 1.09 -14.27 3.20
C ALA A 44 0.92 -12.75 2.98
N GLU A 45 -0.33 -12.27 2.96
CA GLU A 45 -0.64 -10.85 2.77
C GLU A 45 -0.25 -10.04 4.01
N ALA A 46 -0.53 -10.56 5.21
CA ALA A 46 -0.12 -9.95 6.47
C ALA A 46 1.41 -9.86 6.60
N ALA A 47 2.13 -10.91 6.19
CA ALA A 47 3.60 -10.89 6.16
C ALA A 47 4.15 -9.84 5.19
N ALA A 48 3.53 -9.71 4.00
CA ALA A 48 3.91 -8.73 3.00
C ALA A 48 3.60 -7.28 3.45
N LEU A 49 2.49 -7.07 4.15
CA LEU A 49 2.06 -5.76 4.66
C LEU A 49 2.65 -5.39 6.02
N LYS A 50 3.49 -6.23 6.62
CA LYS A 50 4.07 -6.00 7.95
C LYS A 50 4.78 -4.65 8.09
N ARG A 51 5.38 -4.15 7.00
CA ARG A 51 6.05 -2.83 6.98
C ARG A 51 5.10 -1.65 7.06
N PHE A 52 3.82 -1.86 6.77
CA PHE A 52 2.76 -0.85 6.80
C PHE A 52 1.88 -0.95 8.05
N GLU A 53 2.13 -1.92 8.92
CA GLU A 53 1.44 -2.04 10.20
C GLU A 53 1.97 -0.96 11.14
N LEU A 54 1.08 -0.13 11.68
CA LEU A 54 1.45 0.76 12.77
C LEU A 54 1.72 -0.11 13.99
N ALA A 55 2.84 0.18 14.68
CA ALA A 55 3.06 -0.38 16.00
C ALA A 55 1.84 -0.02 16.85
N GLN A 56 1.03 -1.02 17.20
CA GLN A 56 0.05 -0.86 18.25
C GLN A 56 0.82 -0.30 19.45
N PRO A 57 0.34 0.76 20.14
CA PRO A 57 0.89 1.07 21.44
C PRO A 57 0.73 -0.23 22.22
N ALA A 58 1.85 -0.86 22.57
CA ALA A 58 1.84 -2.06 23.37
C ALA A 58 0.93 -1.71 24.54
N GLY A 59 -0.25 -2.34 24.57
CA GLY A 59 -1.24 -2.01 25.59
C GLY A 59 -0.47 -2.08 26.89
N LYS A 60 -0.37 -0.94 27.59
CA LYS A 60 0.34 -0.84 28.87
C LYS A 60 0.04 -2.15 29.57
N LYS A 61 1.07 -2.97 29.87
CA LYS A 61 0.90 -4.16 30.72
C LYS A 61 0.06 -3.65 31.88
N ARG A 62 -1.23 -3.98 31.87
CA ARG A 62 -2.11 -3.61 32.98
C ARG A 62 -1.50 -4.45 34.07
N ASN A 63 -0.81 -3.78 35.01
CA ASN A 63 -0.22 -4.40 36.18
C ASN A 63 -1.19 -5.50 36.60
N GLU A 64 -0.66 -6.72 36.61
CA GLU A 64 -1.33 -7.93 37.08
C GLU A 64 -1.89 -7.56 38.46
N ARG A 65 -3.14 -7.12 38.51
CA ARG A 65 -3.87 -7.07 39.77
C ARG A 65 -4.10 -8.54 40.05
N GLU A 66 -3.55 -9.01 41.18
CA GLU A 66 -3.88 -10.31 41.75
C GLU A 66 -5.36 -10.59 41.49
N GLU A 67 -5.61 -11.60 40.67
CA GLU A 67 -6.97 -12.01 40.36
C GLU A 67 -7.61 -12.51 41.65
N ASP A 68 -8.81 -12.02 41.94
CA ASP A 68 -9.58 -12.43 43.12
C ASP A 68 -9.77 -13.96 43.12
N TYR A 69 -9.74 -14.59 44.29
CA TYR A 69 -9.79 -16.06 44.43
C TYR A 69 -11.07 -16.63 43.80
N ALA A 70 -12.17 -15.87 43.84
CA ALA A 70 -13.42 -16.19 43.16
C ALA A 70 -13.29 -16.23 41.63
N THR A 71 -12.50 -15.33 41.03
CA THR A 71 -12.25 -15.33 39.57
C THR A 71 -11.40 -16.53 39.13
N MET A 72 -10.45 -16.97 39.95
CA MET A 72 -9.60 -18.13 39.66
C MET A 72 -10.40 -19.45 39.64
N LEU A 73 -11.35 -19.60 40.56
CA LEU A 73 -12.24 -20.77 40.62
C LEU A 73 -13.20 -20.84 39.43
N LEU A 74 -13.70 -19.71 38.96
CA LEU A 74 -14.67 -19.64 37.85
C LEU A 74 -14.03 -19.82 36.46
N GLN A 75 -12.74 -19.51 36.31
CA GLN A 75 -12.01 -19.68 35.04
C GLN A 75 -11.43 -21.09 34.82
N GLY A 76 -11.56 -21.99 35.80
CA GLY A 76 -10.91 -23.30 35.83
C GLY A 76 -11.25 -24.27 34.71
N LYS A 77 -12.25 -24.01 33.87
CA LYS A 77 -12.54 -24.81 32.66
C LYS A 77 -13.08 -23.91 31.56
N GLU A 78 -12.38 -23.90 30.43
CA GLU A 78 -12.78 -23.29 29.16
C GLU A 78 -12.84 -21.75 29.12
N LYS A 79 -11.74 -21.17 28.65
CA LYS A 79 -11.74 -20.43 27.37
C LYS A 79 -10.29 -20.31 26.95
N LYS A 80 -9.90 -21.10 25.93
CA LYS A 80 -8.84 -20.64 25.02
C LYS A 80 -9.28 -19.23 24.63
N ARG A 81 -8.59 -18.22 25.17
CA ARG A 81 -8.81 -16.82 24.83
C ARG A 81 -8.66 -16.79 23.33
N LYS A 82 -9.78 -16.87 22.59
CA LYS A 82 -9.82 -16.58 21.17
C LYS A 82 -9.26 -15.17 21.16
N GLN A 83 -7.99 -15.05 20.78
CA GLN A 83 -7.39 -13.76 20.53
C GLN A 83 -8.34 -13.16 19.51
N THR A 84 -9.19 -12.24 19.97
CA THR A 84 -9.89 -11.32 19.08
C THR A 84 -8.79 -10.83 18.16
N PRO A 85 -8.85 -11.10 16.84
CA PRO A 85 -7.77 -10.71 15.96
C PRO A 85 -7.55 -9.23 16.23
N SER A 86 -6.39 -8.88 16.78
CA SER A 86 -6.04 -7.50 16.96
C SER A 86 -6.16 -6.92 15.57
N ILE A 87 -7.15 -6.06 15.35
CA ILE A 87 -7.34 -5.42 14.06
C ILE A 87 -6.06 -4.64 13.85
N ALA A 88 -5.18 -5.16 13.00
CA ALA A 88 -3.93 -4.52 12.68
C ALA A 88 -4.28 -3.15 12.10
N ILE A 89 -3.80 -2.10 12.77
CA ILE A 89 -4.04 -0.74 12.31
C ILE A 89 -2.94 -0.48 11.28
N TYR A 90 -3.33 -0.43 10.02
CA TYR A 90 -2.40 -0.09 8.94
C TYR A 90 -2.27 1.43 8.80
N MET A 91 -1.10 1.87 8.35
CA MET A 91 -0.84 3.29 8.10
C MET A 91 -1.95 3.90 7.21
N PRO A 92 -2.38 5.15 7.47
CA PRO A 92 -3.34 5.85 6.61
C PRO A 92 -2.91 5.88 5.13
N LEU A 93 -1.61 5.84 4.86
CA LEU A 93 -1.02 5.71 3.52
C LEU A 93 -1.59 4.54 2.71
N VAL A 94 -1.83 3.37 3.34
CA VAL A 94 -2.42 2.21 2.65
C VAL A 94 -3.83 2.52 2.15
N LYS A 95 -4.58 3.38 2.86
CA LYS A 95 -5.91 3.82 2.46
C LYS A 95 -5.90 4.87 1.35
N MET A 96 -4.77 5.54 1.14
CA MET A 96 -4.60 6.53 0.07
C MET A 96 -4.20 5.90 -1.26
N VAL A 97 -3.68 4.66 -1.25
CA VAL A 97 -3.35 3.93 -2.47
C VAL A 97 -4.67 3.52 -3.15
N PRO A 98 -4.93 3.95 -4.40
CA PRO A 98 -6.12 3.52 -5.10
C PRO A 98 -6.09 1.99 -5.28
N PRO A 99 -7.24 1.30 -5.16
CA PRO A 99 -7.30 -0.17 -5.19
C PRO A 99 -6.97 -0.77 -6.57
N THR A 100 -6.82 0.06 -7.61
CA THR A 100 -6.49 -0.36 -8.97
C THR A 100 -5.53 0.64 -9.62
N SER A 101 -4.73 0.15 -10.57
CA SER A 101 -3.82 0.95 -11.40
C SER A 101 -4.54 1.81 -12.46
N ASN A 102 -5.88 1.75 -12.55
CA ASN A 102 -6.66 2.47 -13.56
C ASN A 102 -6.40 3.97 -13.60
N THR A 103 -6.07 4.58 -12.45
CA THR A 103 -5.76 6.01 -12.34
C THR A 103 -4.50 6.39 -13.11
N VAL A 104 -3.51 5.49 -13.18
CA VAL A 104 -2.27 5.70 -13.95
C VAL A 104 -2.34 5.10 -15.35
N GLU A 105 -2.98 3.95 -15.53
CA GLU A 105 -3.05 3.28 -16.83
C GLU A 105 -3.87 4.04 -17.87
N ARG A 106 -4.98 4.67 -17.45
CA ARG A 106 -5.85 5.43 -18.34
C ARG A 106 -5.13 6.61 -19.03
N PRO A 107 -4.43 7.50 -18.31
CA PRO A 107 -3.69 8.59 -18.95
C PRO A 107 -2.54 8.07 -19.82
N PHE A 108 -1.81 7.03 -19.41
CA PHE A 108 -0.75 6.44 -20.27
C PHE A 108 -1.32 5.80 -21.54
N SER A 109 -2.49 5.17 -21.47
CA SER A 109 -3.18 4.61 -22.64
C SER A 109 -3.66 5.70 -23.60
N GLN A 110 -4.18 6.81 -23.06
CA GLN A 110 -4.55 7.98 -23.87
C GLN A 110 -3.33 8.64 -24.52
N CYS A 111 -2.23 8.79 -23.77
CA CYS A 111 -0.97 9.30 -24.31
C CYS A 111 -0.45 8.39 -25.43
N LYS A 112 -0.50 7.06 -25.23
CA LYS A 112 -0.16 6.08 -26.27
C LYS A 112 -1.01 6.29 -27.52
N LEU A 113 -2.33 6.33 -27.38
CA LEU A 113 -3.26 6.48 -28.51
C LEU A 113 -3.07 7.80 -29.27
N VAL A 114 -3.08 8.92 -28.54
CA VAL A 114 -3.03 10.28 -29.11
C VAL A 114 -1.67 10.58 -29.72
N LEU A 115 -0.60 10.08 -29.12
CA LEU A 115 0.75 10.48 -29.51
C LEU A 115 1.38 9.51 -30.49
N THR A 116 0.83 8.34 -30.86
CA THR A 116 1.56 7.38 -31.72
C THR A 116 2.20 7.97 -32.99
N PRO A 117 1.51 8.80 -33.81
CA PRO A 117 2.12 9.45 -34.97
C PRO A 117 3.04 10.62 -34.58
N GLN A 118 2.62 11.41 -33.59
CA GLN A 118 3.31 12.62 -33.12
C GLN A 118 4.55 12.31 -32.26
N ARG A 119 4.64 11.09 -31.69
CA ARG A 119 5.72 10.62 -30.79
C ARG A 119 7.06 10.63 -31.49
N ARG A 120 7.06 10.34 -32.80
CA ARG A 120 8.28 10.32 -33.61
C ARG A 120 8.80 11.73 -33.91
N ALA A 121 7.94 12.74 -33.79
CA ALA A 121 8.26 14.14 -34.05
C ALA A 121 8.37 14.98 -32.76
N MET A 122 8.24 14.38 -31.57
CA MET A 122 8.31 15.07 -30.29
C MET A 122 9.39 14.50 -29.39
N LEU A 123 10.11 15.40 -28.71
CA LEU A 123 11.07 15.03 -27.67
C LEU A 123 10.35 14.40 -26.47
N PRO A 124 10.97 13.42 -25.77
CA PRO A 124 10.38 12.80 -24.58
C PRO A 124 9.92 13.79 -23.51
N ALA A 125 10.67 14.87 -23.28
CA ALA A 125 10.31 15.92 -22.33
C ALA A 125 8.98 16.61 -22.66
N ASN A 126 8.69 16.83 -23.95
CA ASN A 126 7.45 17.47 -24.39
C ASN A 126 6.24 16.54 -24.19
N ILE A 127 6.45 15.22 -24.34
CA ILE A 127 5.44 14.20 -24.08
C ILE A 127 5.08 14.18 -22.59
N GLU A 128 6.08 14.23 -21.70
CA GLU A 128 5.87 14.30 -20.25
C GLU A 128 5.09 15.55 -19.85
N GLN A 129 5.46 16.72 -20.38
CA GLN A 129 4.76 17.97 -20.11
C GLN A 129 3.30 17.94 -20.59
N LEU A 130 3.05 17.41 -21.79
CA LEU A 130 1.71 17.32 -22.34
C LEU A 130 0.84 16.32 -21.54
N ALA A 131 1.42 15.19 -21.12
CA ALA A 131 0.75 14.23 -20.25
C ALA A 131 0.38 14.87 -18.90
N PHE A 132 1.31 15.60 -18.28
CA PHE A 132 1.07 16.32 -17.03
C PHE A 132 -0.05 17.36 -17.16
N LEU A 133 0.02 18.22 -18.18
CA LEU A 133 -1.00 19.26 -18.41
C LEU A 133 -2.37 18.68 -18.74
N ARG A 134 -2.43 17.50 -19.38
CA ARG A 134 -3.70 16.86 -19.74
C ARG A 134 -4.42 16.23 -18.54
N VAL A 135 -3.68 15.69 -17.59
CA VAL A 135 -4.24 15.12 -16.35
C VAL A 135 -4.64 16.21 -15.35
N ASN A 136 -3.89 17.32 -15.31
CA ASN A 136 -4.11 18.43 -14.38
C ASN A 136 -4.88 19.60 -15.02
N ARG A 137 -5.88 19.30 -15.88
CA ARG A 137 -6.78 20.34 -16.38
C ARG A 137 -7.77 20.70 -15.27
N ILE A 138 -7.61 21.91 -14.72
CA ILE A 138 -8.57 22.56 -13.83
C ILE A 138 -9.77 23.03 -14.65
#